data_AF-A0A3B8V6L8-F1
#
_entry.id   AF-A0A3B8V6L8-F1
#
_cell.length_a   1.000
_cell.length_b   1.000
_cell.length_c   1.000
_cell.angle_alpha   90.00
_cell.angle_beta   90.00
_cell.angle_gamma   90.00
#
_symmetry.space_group_name_H-M   'P 1'
#
loop_
_entity.id
_entity.type
_entity.pdbx_description
1 polymer ?
#
loop_
_entity_poly.entity_id
_entity_poly.type
_entity_poly.pdbx_seq_one_letter_code
_entity_poly.pdbx_strand_id
1 'polypeptide(L)'
;MVKWKAILFLVVIVILVGWLAAFWIGLPKRTSVAFGSDLYHERYQEAAVMLRPPSALDVDSDGGLILVDKAGRVTNVPKNMLPFKVAGGDGGPEHDLRMMALGPSTNGVLDSPPVTLYLSGGGGRITIEAVEE
;
A
#
# COMPACT_ATOMS: atom_id res chain seq x y z
N MET A 1 -17.97 -47.98 -10.02
CA MET A 1 -18.25 -46.95 -8.99
C MET A 1 -17.07 -46.03 -8.65
N VAL A 2 -15.80 -46.44 -8.82
CA VAL A 2 -14.63 -45.62 -8.42
C VAL A 2 -14.36 -44.44 -9.37
N LYS A 3 -14.58 -44.60 -10.68
CA LYS A 3 -14.28 -43.58 -11.71
C LYS A 3 -15.07 -42.28 -11.53
N TRP A 4 -16.35 -42.35 -11.15
CA TRP A 4 -17.18 -41.17 -10.93
C TRP A 4 -16.73 -40.37 -9.69
N LYS A 5 -16.35 -41.08 -8.62
CA LYS A 5 -15.82 -40.45 -7.39
C LYS A 5 -14.48 -39.75 -7.66
N ALA A 6 -13.62 -40.36 -8.48
CA ALA A 6 -12.35 -39.75 -8.89
C ALA A 6 -12.57 -38.48 -9.73
N ILE A 7 -13.52 -38.49 -10.67
CA ILE A 7 -13.86 -37.31 -11.47
C ILE A 7 -14.40 -36.18 -10.57
N LEU A 8 -15.31 -36.50 -9.65
CA LEU A 8 -15.87 -35.53 -8.71
C LEU A 8 -14.80 -34.91 -7.80
N PHE A 9 -13.89 -35.74 -7.29
CA PHE A 9 -12.77 -35.29 -6.49
C PHE A 9 -11.85 -34.34 -7.27
N LEU A 10 -11.57 -34.65 -8.55
CA LEU A 10 -10.74 -33.82 -9.42
C LEU A 10 -11.40 -32.47 -9.71
N VAL A 11 -12.71 -32.44 -9.95
CA VAL A 11 -13.48 -31.19 -10.13
C VAL A 11 -13.43 -30.32 -8.87
N VAL A 12 -13.60 -30.92 -7.69
CA VAL A 12 -13.50 -30.19 -6.41
C VAL A 12 -12.11 -29.59 -6.20
N ILE A 13 -11.05 -30.31 -6.55
CA ILE A 13 -9.66 -29.79 -6.49
C ILE A 13 -9.50 -28.59 -7.43
N VAL A 14 -9.96 -28.67 -8.67
CA VAL A 14 -9.85 -27.57 -9.64
C VAL A 14 -10.57 -26.31 -9.13
N ILE A 15 -11.76 -26.47 -8.55
CA ILE A 15 -12.52 -25.34 -7.97
C ILE A 15 -11.78 -24.73 -6.78
N LEU A 16 -11.24 -25.57 -5.87
CA LEU A 16 -10.48 -25.10 -4.70
C LEU A 16 -9.21 -24.35 -5.12
N VAL A 17 -8.46 -24.86 -6.10
CA VAL A 17 -7.26 -24.21 -6.62
C VAL A 17 -7.60 -22.88 -7.29
N GLY A 18 -8.69 -22.84 -8.09
CA GLY A 18 -9.16 -21.60 -8.72
C GLY A 18 -9.58 -20.54 -7.70
N TRP A 19 -10.26 -20.95 -6.63
CA TRP A 19 -10.61 -20.06 -5.51
C TRP A 19 -9.37 -19.53 -4.79
N LEU A 20 -8.39 -20.40 -4.51
CA LEU A 20 -7.14 -20.00 -3.88
C LEU A 20 -6.39 -18.98 -4.77
N ALA A 21 -6.27 -19.25 -6.07
CA ALA A 21 -5.62 -18.33 -7.00
C ALA A 21 -6.32 -16.96 -7.07
N ALA A 22 -7.66 -16.93 -7.14
CA ALA A 22 -8.42 -15.68 -7.15
C ALA A 22 -8.26 -14.88 -5.85
N PHE A 23 -8.21 -15.56 -4.70
CA PHE A 23 -7.95 -14.94 -3.40
C PHE A 23 -6.57 -14.29 -3.35
N TRP A 24 -5.55 -14.97 -3.86
CA TRP A 24 -4.18 -14.44 -3.96
C TRP A 24 -4.08 -13.22 -4.88
N ILE A 25 -4.87 -13.15 -5.96
CA ILE A 25 -4.90 -12.00 -6.89
C ILE A 25 -5.67 -10.81 -6.30
N GLY A 26 -6.73 -11.05 -5.52
CA GLY A 26 -7.55 -9.98 -4.93
C GLY A 26 -6.98 -9.35 -3.66
N LEU A 27 -6.14 -10.09 -2.93
CA LEU A 27 -5.58 -9.65 -1.64
C LEU A 27 -4.76 -8.35 -1.72
N PRO A 28 -3.79 -8.22 -2.65
CA PRO A 28 -2.94 -7.04 -2.74
C PRO A 28 -3.77 -5.76 -2.90
N LYS A 29 -4.80 -5.81 -3.75
CA LYS A 29 -5.68 -4.66 -4.00
C LYS A 29 -6.45 -4.21 -2.76
N ARG A 30 -6.97 -5.13 -1.95
CA ARG A 30 -7.74 -4.77 -0.76
C ARG A 30 -6.87 -4.13 0.32
N THR A 31 -5.69 -4.68 0.58
CA THR A 31 -4.77 -4.11 1.57
C THR A 31 -4.22 -2.77 1.14
N SER A 32 -3.92 -2.56 -0.14
CA SER A 32 -3.45 -1.26 -0.64
C SER A 32 -4.53 -0.18 -0.54
N VAL A 33 -5.79 -0.52 -0.81
CA VAL A 33 -6.92 0.40 -0.62
C VAL A 33 -7.14 0.73 0.86
N ALA A 34 -7.07 -0.25 1.76
CA ALA A 34 -7.21 -0.03 3.19
C ALA A 34 -6.07 0.87 3.74
N PHE A 35 -4.82 0.55 3.39
CA PHE A 35 -3.65 1.33 3.77
C PHE A 35 -3.74 2.78 3.25
N GLY A 36 -4.09 2.95 1.97
CA GLY A 36 -4.26 4.28 1.39
C GLY A 36 -5.41 5.07 2.02
N SER A 37 -6.51 4.39 2.37
CA SER A 37 -7.62 4.99 3.12
C SER A 37 -7.18 5.44 4.52
N ASP A 38 -6.41 4.62 5.24
CA ASP A 38 -5.95 4.96 6.57
C ASP A 38 -4.95 6.13 6.55
N LEU A 39 -4.02 6.16 5.59
CA LEU A 39 -3.12 7.30 5.37
C LEU A 39 -3.86 8.60 5.04
N TYR A 40 -4.93 8.52 4.23
CA TYR A 40 -5.73 9.69 3.86
C TYR A 40 -6.55 10.26 5.04
N HIS A 41 -7.06 9.38 5.90
CA HIS A 41 -7.82 9.77 7.10
C HIS A 41 -6.95 9.96 8.34
N GLU A 42 -5.62 10.08 8.18
CA GLU A 42 -4.65 10.31 9.26
C GLU A 42 -4.65 9.20 10.34
N ARG A 43 -5.09 8.00 9.99
CA ARG A 43 -5.10 6.79 10.82
C ARG A 43 -3.76 6.08 10.77
N TYR A 44 -2.72 6.81 11.17
CA TYR A 44 -1.32 6.42 10.98
C TYR A 44 -0.94 5.16 11.74
N GLN A 45 -1.51 4.94 12.93
CA GLN A 45 -1.27 3.75 13.72
C GLN A 45 -1.83 2.50 13.03
N GLU A 46 -3.01 2.60 12.43
CA GLU A 46 -3.63 1.52 11.67
C GLU A 46 -2.91 1.26 10.34
N ALA A 47 -2.41 2.31 9.68
CA ALA A 47 -1.56 2.16 8.51
C ALA A 47 -0.24 1.44 8.88
N ALA A 48 0.39 1.80 9.99
CA ALA A 48 1.67 1.25 10.42
C ALA A 48 1.61 -0.27 10.68
N VAL A 49 0.51 -0.80 11.23
CA VAL A 49 0.37 -2.25 11.46
C VAL A 49 0.24 -3.08 10.18
N MET A 50 -0.12 -2.45 9.06
CA MET A 50 -0.19 -3.10 7.75
C MET A 50 1.18 -3.21 7.07
N LEU A 51 2.19 -2.50 7.58
CA LEU A 51 3.53 -2.49 6.99
C LEU A 51 4.29 -3.77 7.30
N ARG A 52 5.09 -4.20 6.34
CA ARG A 52 6.06 -5.26 6.47
C ARG A 52 7.42 -4.65 6.84
N PRO A 53 8.08 -5.12 7.92
CA PRO A 53 9.45 -4.71 8.21
C PRO A 53 10.40 -5.01 7.03
N PRO A 54 11.39 -4.14 6.75
CA PRO A 54 11.83 -3.01 7.58
C PRO A 54 11.01 -1.74 7.41
N SER A 55 10.02 -1.71 6.50
CA SER A 55 9.18 -0.53 6.31
C SER A 55 8.41 -0.20 7.58
N ALA A 56 8.41 1.08 7.94
CA ALA A 56 7.77 1.59 9.14
C ALA A 56 7.20 2.98 8.89
N LEU A 57 6.23 3.36 9.73
CA LEU A 57 5.59 4.66 9.74
C LEU A 57 5.34 5.03 11.20
N ASP A 58 5.76 6.23 11.57
CA ASP A 58 5.50 6.80 12.89
C ASP A 58 5.14 8.29 12.77
N VAL A 59 4.50 8.82 13.80
CA VAL A 59 4.12 10.24 13.87
C VAL A 59 5.18 10.98 14.70
N ASP A 60 5.73 12.05 14.15
CA ASP A 60 6.69 12.88 14.89
C ASP A 60 5.99 13.76 15.95
N SER A 61 6.78 14.45 16.77
CA SER A 61 6.26 15.32 17.83
C SER A 61 5.45 16.52 17.33
N ASP A 62 5.66 16.94 16.08
CA ASP A 62 5.02 18.09 15.46
C ASP A 62 3.76 17.69 14.64
N GLY A 63 3.48 16.37 14.59
CA GLY A 63 2.38 15.77 13.85
C GLY A 63 2.67 15.55 12.36
N GLY A 64 3.93 15.61 11.95
CA GLY A 64 4.43 15.07 10.69
C GLY A 64 4.61 13.55 10.77
N LEU A 65 5.14 12.97 9.70
CA LEU A 65 5.37 11.52 9.58
C LEU A 65 6.84 11.20 9.39
N ILE A 66 7.30 10.18 10.10
CA ILE A 66 8.59 9.54 9.89
C ILE A 66 8.32 8.24 9.12
N LEU A 67 8.83 8.16 7.90
CA LEU A 67 8.68 7.01 7.02
C LEU A 67 10.01 6.29 6.91
N VAL A 68 9.97 4.96 7.01
CA VAL A 68 11.12 4.10 6.75
C VAL A 68 10.81 3.25 5.53
N ASP A 69 11.65 3.35 4.50
CA ASP A 69 11.52 2.52 3.30
C ASP A 69 12.14 1.13 3.48
N LYS A 70 11.97 0.27 2.47
CA LYS A 70 12.49 -1.09 2.43
C LYS A 70 14.02 -1.16 2.52
N ALA A 71 14.72 -0.11 2.05
CA ALA A 71 16.16 0.01 2.16
C ALA A 71 16.60 0.52 3.54
N GLY A 72 15.66 0.87 4.43
CA GLY A 72 15.91 1.43 5.75
C GLY A 72 16.20 2.93 5.73
N ARG A 73 15.97 3.62 4.62
CA ARG A 73 16.09 5.08 4.55
C ARG A 73 14.93 5.70 5.32
N VAL A 74 15.26 6.73 6.10
CA VAL A 74 14.28 7.51 6.87
C VAL A 74 13.98 8.80 6.13
N THR A 75 12.69 9.10 5.97
CA THR A 75 12.19 10.32 5.35
C THR A 75 11.18 10.99 6.28
N ASN A 76 11.33 12.30 6.50
CA ASN A 76 10.45 13.08 7.38
C ASN A 76 9.51 13.94 6.54
N VAL A 77 8.21 13.66 6.63
CA VAL A 77 7.17 14.40 5.91
C VAL A 77 6.50 15.37 6.87
N PRO A 78 6.67 16.69 6.69
CA PRO A 78 6.14 17.66 7.62
C PRO A 78 4.61 17.70 7.55
N LYS A 79 3.98 18.04 8.68
CA LYS A 79 2.51 18.05 8.82
C LYS A 79 1.78 18.88 7.77
N ASN A 80 2.37 20.00 7.32
CA ASN A 80 1.78 20.87 6.31
C ASN A 80 1.74 20.24 4.90
N MET A 81 2.46 19.15 4.66
CA MET A 81 2.41 18.40 3.40
C MET A 81 1.23 17.41 3.34
N LEU A 82 0.79 16.95 4.52
CA LEU A 82 -0.23 15.91 4.70
C LEU A 82 -1.64 16.41 4.38
N PRO A 83 -2.60 15.52 4.05
CA PRO A 83 -2.49 14.05 4.00
C PRO A 83 -1.94 13.51 2.67
N PHE A 84 -1.51 12.25 2.69
CA PHE A 84 -1.24 11.50 1.47
C PHE A 84 -2.54 11.17 0.73
N LYS A 85 -2.54 11.39 -0.59
CA LYS A 85 -3.65 11.09 -1.49
C LYS A 85 -3.23 10.00 -2.47
N VAL A 86 -4.15 9.11 -2.82
CA VAL A 86 -3.90 8.13 -3.88
C VAL A 86 -3.72 8.87 -5.19
N ALA A 87 -2.55 8.71 -5.82
CA ALA A 87 -2.33 9.24 -7.15
C ALA A 87 -3.06 8.36 -8.16
N GLY A 88 -3.80 8.96 -9.09
CA GLY A 88 -4.40 8.22 -10.20
C GLY A 88 -3.30 7.52 -11.02
N GLY A 89 -3.46 6.22 -11.25
CA GLY A 89 -2.51 5.37 -11.98
C GLY A 89 -1.95 4.24 -11.12
N ASP A 90 -1.77 3.10 -11.75
CA ASP A 90 -0.89 2.01 -11.34
C ASP A 90 0.49 2.60 -10.98
N GLY A 91 1.12 2.13 -9.91
CA GLY A 91 2.42 2.63 -9.43
C GLY A 91 3.60 2.41 -10.40
N GLY A 92 3.33 2.05 -11.64
CA GLY A 92 4.27 1.59 -12.64
C GLY A 92 4.40 0.06 -12.65
N PRO A 93 5.22 -0.50 -13.55
CA PRO A 93 5.45 -1.95 -13.60
C PRO A 93 6.17 -2.52 -12.36
N GLU A 94 6.78 -1.65 -11.55
CA GLU A 94 7.59 -2.04 -10.38
C GLU A 94 6.88 -1.83 -9.04
N HIS A 95 5.76 -1.11 -9.01
CA HIS A 95 5.03 -0.78 -7.78
C HIS A 95 3.52 -0.92 -7.96
N ASP A 96 2.84 -1.47 -6.96
CA ASP A 96 1.41 -1.72 -7.02
C ASP A 96 0.57 -0.46 -6.77
N LEU A 97 1.10 0.49 -6.00
CA LEU A 97 0.41 1.70 -5.60
C LEU A 97 1.38 2.87 -5.46
N ARG A 98 0.92 4.07 -5.83
CA ARG A 98 1.61 5.33 -5.58
C ARG A 98 0.70 6.29 -4.84
N MET A 99 1.24 6.98 -3.85
CA MET A 99 0.54 8.03 -3.11
C MET A 99 1.38 9.31 -3.11
N MET A 100 0.72 10.47 -3.00
CA MET A 100 1.38 11.77 -2.98
C MET A 100 0.85 12.66 -1.85
N ALA A 101 1.76 13.31 -1.14
CA ALA A 101 1.47 14.43 -0.24
C ALA A 101 1.88 15.71 -0.97
N LEU A 102 0.89 16.54 -1.34
CA LEU A 102 1.11 17.69 -2.23
C LEU A 102 1.48 18.97 -1.47
N GLY A 103 1.11 19.04 -0.18
CA GLY A 103 1.23 20.25 0.60
C GLY A 103 0.42 21.45 0.08
N PRO A 104 0.75 22.66 0.53
CA PRO A 104 0.04 23.87 0.18
C PRO A 104 0.30 24.29 -1.27
N SER A 105 -0.67 24.98 -1.84
CA SER A 105 -0.60 25.47 -3.22
C SER A 105 -1.20 26.87 -3.32
N THR A 106 -0.55 27.74 -4.09
CA THR A 106 -1.04 29.08 -4.41
C THR A 106 -1.41 29.14 -5.89
N ASN A 107 -2.67 29.51 -6.20
CA ASN A 107 -3.17 29.62 -7.57
C ASN A 107 -2.95 28.36 -8.44
N GLY A 108 -3.01 27.18 -7.83
CA GLY A 108 -2.82 25.90 -8.52
C GLY A 108 -1.35 25.51 -8.75
N VAL A 109 -0.39 26.27 -8.20
CA VAL A 109 1.04 25.93 -8.19
C VAL A 109 1.39 25.46 -6.78
N LEU A 110 2.04 24.30 -6.66
CA LEU A 110 2.51 23.82 -5.36
C LEU A 110 3.61 24.74 -4.83
N ASP A 111 3.54 25.06 -3.54
CA ASP A 111 4.55 25.94 -2.91
C ASP A 111 5.88 25.18 -2.66
N SER A 112 5.83 23.84 -2.73
CA SER A 112 6.97 22.93 -2.58
C SER A 112 6.78 21.67 -3.45
N PRO A 113 7.87 20.95 -3.79
CA PRO A 113 7.77 19.64 -4.43
C PRO A 113 6.87 18.67 -3.63
N PRO A 114 6.07 17.82 -4.31
CA PRO A 114 5.23 16.85 -3.64
C PRO A 114 6.04 15.64 -3.18
N VAL A 115 5.73 15.12 -1.99
CA VAL A 115 6.33 13.86 -1.51
C VAL A 115 5.58 12.68 -2.11
N THR A 116 6.30 11.80 -2.81
CA THR A 116 5.76 10.61 -3.47
C THR A 116 6.16 9.34 -2.72
N LEU A 117 5.17 8.52 -2.41
CA LEU A 117 5.31 7.24 -1.72
C LEU A 117 5.04 6.09 -2.71
N TYR A 118 6.03 5.23 -2.91
CA TYR A 118 5.92 4.04 -3.75
C TYR A 118 5.72 2.80 -2.88
N LEU A 119 4.69 2.03 -3.22
CA LEU A 119 4.20 0.94 -2.39
C LEU A 119 4.05 -0.34 -3.20
N SER A 120 4.44 -1.45 -2.60
CA SER A 120 4.13 -2.80 -3.12
C SER A 120 3.26 -3.56 -2.11
N GLY A 121 2.30 -4.31 -2.63
CA GLY A 121 1.37 -5.14 -1.86
C GLY A 121 1.64 -6.62 -2.07
N GLY A 122 1.81 -7.38 -0.99
CA GLY A 122 2.06 -8.81 -1.10
C GLY A 122 1.82 -9.57 0.20
N GLY A 123 1.14 -10.71 0.11
CA GLY A 123 0.86 -11.58 1.27
C GLY A 123 0.08 -10.87 2.38
N GLY A 124 -0.82 -9.95 2.02
CA GLY A 124 -1.66 -9.20 2.96
C GLY A 124 -0.93 -8.09 3.74
N ARG A 125 0.26 -7.68 3.30
CA ARG A 125 1.01 -6.57 3.87
C ARG A 125 1.50 -5.61 2.79
N ILE A 126 1.82 -4.40 3.22
CA ILE A 126 2.36 -3.33 2.39
C ILE A 126 3.83 -3.15 2.68
N THR A 127 4.63 -2.91 1.64
CA THR A 127 6.02 -2.50 1.74
C THR A 127 6.15 -1.10 1.19
N ILE A 128 6.86 -0.22 1.90
CA ILE A 128 7.27 1.08 1.38
C ILE A 128 8.53 0.82 0.56
N GLU A 129 8.41 0.82 -0.76
CA GLU A 129 9.54 0.54 -1.65
C GLU A 129 10.50 1.74 -1.71
N ALA A 130 9.95 2.96 -1.80
CA ALA A 130 10.73 4.19 -1.82
C ALA A 130 9.88 5.40 -1.40
N VAL A 131 10.55 6.45 -0.94
CA VAL A 131 9.98 7.79 -0.73
C VAL A 131 10.82 8.80 -1.52
N GLU A 132 10.17 9.62 -2.33
CA GLU A 132 10.79 10.69 -3.13
C GLU A 132 10.22 12.04 -2.68
N GLU A 133 11.08 13.05 -2.55
CA GLU A 133 10.74 14.45 -2.21
C GLU A 133 11.01 15.38 -3.40
#